data_AF-A0A261AIC1-F1
#
_entry.id   AF-A0A261AIC1-F1
#
_cell.length_a   1.000
_cell.length_b   1.000
_cell.length_c   1.000
_cell.angle_alpha   90.00
_cell.angle_beta   90.00
_cell.angle_gamma   90.00
#
_symmetry.space_group_name_H-M   'P 1'
#
loop_
_entity.id
_entity.type
_entity.pdbx_description
1 polymer ?
#
loop_
_entity_poly.entity_id
_entity_poly.type
_entity_poly.pdbx_seq_one_letter_code
_entity_poly.pdbx_strand_id
1 'polypeptide(L)'
;MSVVTLGVGQDVNAEQEMKKRIGNYSVQFYGADPIVEGNDELFSKVGTFFPFAVGNSSRMGTASVLLDGVYVEKRVIHVEFVQFLKGIIGKTFYDNIWVDGEYAEYELFEYFYNGGQLDREGITRVLTMMRRGGAATFFAVLSVSLLLYISYSSLNTSTTSFRLRDSAVDKVAKNYSAWHDCLKKNISIYDGNPDGLWGNLWRGIKLCEVIPEMKGLFIGDYPNSDETKRHIVPKMQLPSVIVTLGIGHDTGAEEKLIKGLPHGSEFFGADPMHEINENLYTKLPGKYFPFAVADAAGLAEANVLINTSYTTKTVVTLDIIYFLKNLVKRTFIDDIWIDGEGAEYGLFDHFFNDGKFDENGITFCQFNIEIHKPDNLQKKLFHDFIFQLLKDRRYAIYRPVQGHHMRLFMVNFANEECVYKYIL
;
A
#
# COMPACT_ATOMS: atom_id res chain seq x y z
N MET A 1 12.19 -15.98 20.71
CA MET A 1 13.07 -16.32 19.58
C MET A 1 12.28 -16.25 18.29
N SER A 2 12.83 -15.72 17.20
CA SER A 2 12.25 -15.74 15.85
C SER A 2 13.16 -16.52 14.90
N VAL A 3 12.58 -17.48 14.20
CA VAL A 3 13.25 -18.32 13.20
C VAL A 3 12.51 -18.18 11.88
N VAL A 4 13.26 -17.96 10.81
CA VAL A 4 12.73 -17.94 9.45
C VAL A 4 13.24 -19.18 8.70
N THR A 5 12.35 -19.90 8.03
CA THR A 5 12.70 -21.02 7.14
C THR A 5 12.26 -20.66 5.72
N LEU A 6 13.19 -20.62 4.78
CA LEU A 6 12.92 -20.39 3.36
C LEU A 6 13.04 -21.73 2.61
N GLY A 7 12.00 -22.08 1.86
CA GLY A 7 11.87 -23.40 1.23
C GLY A 7 11.62 -24.47 2.28
N VAL A 8 10.42 -24.44 2.85
CA VAL A 8 9.98 -25.38 3.89
C VAL A 8 10.05 -26.82 3.37
N GLY A 9 9.73 -27.03 2.08
CA GLY A 9 9.64 -28.36 1.50
C GLY A 9 8.56 -29.22 2.17
N GLN A 10 8.74 -30.54 2.11
CA GLN A 10 7.76 -31.52 2.59
C GLN A 10 8.09 -32.09 3.99
N ASP A 11 9.03 -31.49 4.73
CA ASP A 11 9.44 -31.91 6.08
C ASP A 11 9.66 -30.70 7.00
N VAL A 12 9.25 -30.82 8.26
CA VAL A 12 9.41 -29.80 9.32
C VAL A 12 10.09 -30.36 10.58
N ASN A 13 10.78 -31.51 10.44
CA ASN A 13 11.44 -32.19 11.56
C ASN A 13 12.48 -31.30 12.25
N ALA A 14 13.21 -30.48 11.50
CA ALA A 14 14.23 -29.59 12.04
C ALA A 14 13.63 -28.53 12.96
N GLU A 15 12.53 -27.89 12.54
CA GLU A 15 11.80 -26.88 13.31
C GLU A 15 11.14 -27.52 14.53
N GLN A 16 10.54 -28.71 14.38
CA GLN A 16 9.95 -29.46 15.49
C GLN A 16 11.00 -29.84 16.55
N GLU A 17 12.16 -30.32 16.12
CA GLU A 17 13.26 -30.69 17.02
C GLU A 17 13.83 -29.47 17.73
N MET A 18 13.98 -28.34 17.02
CA MET A 18 14.37 -27.07 17.63
C MET A 18 13.35 -26.60 18.67
N LYS A 19 12.05 -26.66 18.36
CA LYS A 19 10.97 -26.33 19.30
C LYS A 19 11.02 -27.21 20.55
N LYS A 20 11.26 -28.53 20.39
CA LYS A 20 11.44 -29.46 21.51
C LYS A 20 12.65 -29.11 22.38
N ARG A 21 13.79 -28.78 21.77
CA ARG A 21 15.04 -28.45 22.49
C ARG A 21 14.98 -27.12 23.21
N ILE A 22 14.28 -26.14 22.65
CA ILE A 22 14.08 -24.84 23.28
C ILE A 22 13.07 -24.94 24.45
N GLY A 23 12.22 -25.96 24.47
CA GLY A 23 11.36 -26.27 25.61
C GLY A 23 10.31 -25.18 25.83
N ASN A 24 10.27 -24.60 27.03
CA ASN A 24 9.22 -23.64 27.43
C ASN A 24 9.45 -22.20 26.95
N TYR A 25 10.59 -21.90 26.31
CA TYR A 25 10.81 -20.55 25.77
C TYR A 25 9.96 -20.35 24.50
N SER A 26 9.41 -19.15 24.35
CA SER A 26 8.62 -18.80 23.17
C SER A 26 9.51 -18.70 21.92
N VAL A 27 9.19 -19.52 20.91
CA VAL A 27 9.78 -19.48 19.57
C VAL A 27 8.66 -19.24 18.57
N GLN A 28 8.89 -18.30 17.66
CA GLN A 28 8.01 -18.01 16.54
C GLN A 28 8.74 -18.44 15.26
N PHE A 29 8.15 -19.39 14.54
CA PHE A 29 8.65 -19.86 13.25
C PHE A 29 7.85 -19.19 12.13
N TYR A 30 8.56 -18.73 11.10
CA TYR A 30 7.98 -18.15 9.88
C TYR A 30 8.54 -18.92 8.68
N GLY A 31 7.70 -19.68 7.99
CA GLY A 31 8.10 -20.54 6.88
C GLY A 31 7.56 -19.98 5.57
N ALA A 32 8.39 -19.88 4.54
CA ALA A 32 7.96 -19.47 3.22
C ALA A 32 8.23 -20.59 2.21
N ASP A 33 7.19 -21.01 1.49
CA ASP A 33 7.29 -21.98 0.41
C ASP A 33 6.19 -21.71 -0.64
N PRO A 34 6.52 -21.73 -1.94
CA PRO A 34 5.52 -21.51 -2.98
C PRO A 34 4.56 -22.70 -3.20
N ILE A 35 4.87 -23.89 -2.69
CA ILE A 35 3.96 -25.04 -2.73
C ILE A 35 3.10 -25.01 -1.48
N VAL A 36 1.80 -24.78 -1.66
CA VAL A 36 0.84 -24.72 -0.57
C VAL A 36 0.40 -26.11 -0.13
N GLU A 37 -0.07 -26.91 -1.08
CA GLU A 37 -0.75 -28.19 -0.81
C GLU A 37 0.13 -29.13 0.03
N GLY A 38 -0.29 -29.38 1.27
CA GLY A 38 0.40 -30.24 2.23
C GLY A 38 1.44 -29.50 3.07
N ASN A 39 2.24 -28.63 2.47
CA ASN A 39 3.30 -27.89 3.17
C ASN A 39 2.73 -26.89 4.18
N ASP A 40 1.60 -26.24 3.84
CA ASP A 40 0.90 -25.30 4.70
C ASP A 40 0.41 -25.97 5.99
N GLU A 41 -0.23 -27.13 5.88
CA GLU A 41 -0.74 -27.91 7.01
C GLU A 41 0.40 -28.47 7.85
N LEU A 42 1.50 -28.89 7.20
CA LEU A 42 2.70 -29.37 7.88
C LEU A 42 3.36 -28.26 8.69
N PHE A 43 3.63 -27.11 8.09
CA PHE A 43 4.34 -26.02 8.76
C PHE A 43 3.47 -25.30 9.80
N SER A 44 2.16 -25.21 9.57
CA SER A 44 1.22 -24.58 10.52
C SER A 44 1.18 -25.27 11.89
N LYS A 45 1.66 -26.52 12.00
CA LYS A 45 1.85 -27.22 13.28
C LYS A 45 3.00 -26.62 14.12
N VAL A 46 3.91 -25.89 13.48
CA VAL A 46 5.12 -25.36 14.11
C VAL A 46 5.14 -23.84 14.15
N GLY A 47 4.71 -23.17 13.08
CA GLY A 47 4.74 -21.72 12.93
C GLY A 47 3.73 -21.17 11.93
N THR A 48 4.02 -20.00 11.36
CA THR A 48 3.19 -19.35 10.33
C THR A 48 3.77 -19.65 8.95
N PHE A 49 2.95 -20.18 8.05
CA PHE A 49 3.31 -20.51 6.68
C PHE A 49 2.95 -19.37 5.71
N PHE A 50 3.82 -19.09 4.74
CA PHE A 50 3.62 -18.07 3.72
C PHE A 50 3.75 -18.69 2.31
N PRO A 51 2.72 -18.55 1.45
CA PRO A 51 2.58 -19.28 0.20
C PRO A 51 3.36 -18.65 -0.97
N PHE A 52 4.66 -18.43 -0.81
CA PHE A 52 5.53 -17.84 -1.83
C PHE A 52 7.00 -18.26 -1.69
N ALA A 53 7.74 -18.15 -2.78
CA ALA A 53 9.19 -18.23 -2.77
C ALA A 53 9.79 -16.91 -2.26
N VAL A 54 11.00 -16.97 -1.70
CA VAL A 54 11.75 -15.78 -1.26
C VAL A 54 13.02 -15.64 -2.07
N GLY A 55 13.26 -14.45 -2.62
CA GLY A 55 14.39 -14.18 -3.50
C GLY A 55 14.85 -12.72 -3.43
N ASN A 56 15.56 -12.25 -4.46
CA ASN A 56 16.10 -10.89 -4.48
C ASN A 56 15.15 -9.80 -4.99
N SER A 57 13.95 -10.16 -5.47
CA SER A 57 12.95 -9.18 -5.86
C SER A 57 11.53 -9.75 -5.81
N SER A 58 10.54 -8.87 -5.64
CA SER A 58 9.13 -9.23 -5.60
C SER A 58 8.55 -9.22 -7.00
N ARG A 59 8.23 -10.40 -7.52
CA ARG A 59 7.82 -10.62 -8.92
C ARG A 59 7.14 -11.98 -9.05
N MET A 60 6.50 -12.24 -10.19
CA MET A 60 6.32 -13.61 -10.62
C MET A 60 7.61 -14.12 -11.26
N GLY A 61 8.01 -15.33 -10.91
CA GLY A 61 9.24 -15.95 -11.38
C GLY A 61 9.08 -17.45 -11.49
N THR A 62 10.04 -18.10 -12.15
CA THR A 62 10.12 -19.56 -12.15
C THR A 62 11.00 -19.98 -10.97
N ALA A 63 10.52 -20.97 -10.21
CA ALA A 63 11.28 -21.64 -9.16
C ALA A 63 11.26 -23.16 -9.38
N SER A 64 12.35 -23.83 -9.02
CA SER A 64 12.37 -25.28 -8.89
C SER A 64 11.66 -25.66 -7.60
N VAL A 65 10.62 -26.49 -7.70
CA VAL A 65 9.78 -26.86 -6.56
C VAL A 65 9.60 -28.37 -6.50
N LEU A 66 9.58 -28.94 -5.30
CA LEU A 66 9.37 -30.38 -5.10
C LEU A 66 7.87 -30.69 -5.12
N LEU A 67 7.41 -31.44 -6.13
CA LEU A 67 6.04 -31.93 -6.25
C LEU A 67 6.07 -33.44 -6.48
N ASP A 68 5.30 -34.18 -5.68
CA ASP A 68 5.23 -35.65 -5.74
C ASP A 68 6.62 -36.34 -5.72
N GLY A 69 7.58 -35.78 -4.99
CA GLY A 69 8.95 -36.29 -4.87
C GLY A 69 9.86 -35.99 -6.07
N VAL A 70 9.43 -35.15 -7.02
CA VAL A 70 10.22 -34.73 -8.18
C VAL A 70 10.31 -33.21 -8.24
N TYR A 71 11.50 -32.68 -8.52
CA TYR A 71 11.67 -31.26 -8.78
C TYR A 71 11.14 -30.88 -10.16
N VAL A 72 10.26 -29.89 -10.18
CA VAL A 72 9.70 -29.33 -11.41
C VAL A 72 9.79 -27.82 -11.38
N GLU A 73 9.99 -27.22 -12.55
CA GLU A 73 9.97 -25.77 -12.70
C GLU A 73 8.52 -25.28 -12.67
N LYS A 74 8.20 -24.40 -11.73
CA LYS A 74 6.86 -23.82 -11.59
C LYS A 74 6.94 -22.31 -11.52
N ARG A 75 5.97 -21.65 -12.15
CA ARG A 75 5.82 -20.20 -12.06
C ARG A 75 5.10 -19.86 -10.75
N VAL A 76 5.77 -19.10 -9.88
CA VAL A 76 5.34 -18.83 -8.51
C VAL A 76 5.58 -17.37 -8.14
N ILE A 77 4.95 -16.93 -7.06
CA ILE A 77 5.21 -15.62 -6.47
C ILE A 77 6.57 -15.67 -5.79
N HIS A 78 7.47 -14.76 -6.16
CA HIS A 78 8.68 -14.46 -5.41
C HIS A 78 8.46 -13.19 -4.60
N VAL A 79 8.90 -13.20 -3.35
CA VAL A 79 8.92 -12.04 -2.47
C VAL A 79 10.37 -11.68 -2.17
N GLU A 80 10.68 -10.41 -2.33
CA GLU A 80 11.99 -9.88 -1.98
C GLU A 80 12.28 -10.09 -0.48
N PHE A 81 13.50 -10.49 -0.16
CA PHE A 81 13.83 -10.98 1.17
C PHE A 81 13.64 -9.94 2.28
N VAL A 82 14.05 -8.69 2.08
CA VAL A 82 13.78 -7.61 3.06
C VAL A 82 12.28 -7.36 3.19
N GLN A 83 11.54 -7.36 2.09
CA GLN A 83 10.08 -7.25 2.13
C GLN A 83 9.45 -8.38 2.93
N PHE A 84 9.91 -9.61 2.79
CA PHE A 84 9.38 -10.71 3.61
C PHE A 84 9.63 -10.46 5.10
N LEU A 85 10.87 -10.12 5.47
CA LEU A 85 11.24 -9.94 6.86
C LEU A 85 10.58 -8.69 7.50
N LYS A 86 10.85 -7.53 6.92
CA LYS A 86 10.45 -6.23 7.48
C LYS A 86 9.04 -5.82 7.06
N GLY A 87 8.66 -6.10 5.82
CA GLY A 87 7.36 -5.72 5.28
C GLY A 87 6.23 -6.66 5.70
N ILE A 88 6.43 -7.97 5.62
CA ILE A 88 5.37 -8.98 5.89
C ILE A 88 5.41 -9.49 7.32
N ILE A 89 6.57 -9.98 7.80
CA ILE A 89 6.71 -10.45 9.18
C ILE A 89 6.71 -9.26 10.16
N GLY A 90 7.11 -8.07 9.71
CA GLY A 90 7.11 -6.86 10.53
C GLY A 90 8.23 -6.84 11.57
N LYS A 91 9.35 -7.52 11.32
CA LYS A 91 10.48 -7.59 12.27
C LYS A 91 11.80 -7.18 11.63
N THR A 92 12.69 -6.67 12.48
CA THR A 92 14.07 -6.33 12.13
C THR A 92 15.08 -7.14 12.93
N PHE A 93 14.63 -8.08 13.76
CA PHE A 93 15.51 -8.97 14.54
C PHE A 93 15.06 -10.42 14.40
N TYR A 94 16.01 -11.28 14.02
CA TYR A 94 15.80 -12.71 13.82
C TYR A 94 16.91 -13.50 14.48
N ASP A 95 16.57 -14.49 15.29
CA ASP A 95 17.58 -15.32 15.93
C ASP A 95 18.20 -16.32 14.95
N ASN A 96 17.42 -16.82 13.98
CA ASN A 96 17.94 -17.72 12.96
C ASN A 96 17.20 -17.57 11.62
N ILE A 97 17.90 -17.81 10.53
CA ILE A 97 17.37 -17.86 9.16
C ILE A 97 17.94 -19.10 8.49
N TRP A 98 17.06 -20.02 8.13
CA TRP A 98 17.35 -21.25 7.41
C TRP A 98 16.92 -21.07 5.97
N VAL A 99 17.77 -21.47 5.03
CA VAL A 99 17.56 -21.25 3.61
C VAL A 99 17.81 -22.56 2.87
N ASP A 100 16.78 -23.04 2.21
CA ASP A 100 16.78 -24.24 1.35
C ASP A 100 15.84 -23.99 0.16
N GLY A 101 16.23 -23.04 -0.69
CA GLY A 101 15.39 -22.45 -1.73
C GLY A 101 15.67 -22.94 -3.14
N GLU A 102 16.35 -24.07 -3.30
CA GLU A 102 16.63 -24.73 -4.58
C GLU A 102 17.12 -23.74 -5.66
N TYR A 103 18.35 -23.26 -5.48
CA TYR A 103 19.02 -22.22 -6.27
C TYR A 103 18.61 -20.78 -5.96
N ALA A 104 17.50 -20.52 -5.27
CA ALA A 104 17.16 -19.17 -4.82
C ALA A 104 18.16 -18.62 -3.79
N GLU A 105 18.95 -19.49 -3.13
CA GLU A 105 19.92 -19.08 -2.11
C GLU A 105 21.04 -18.22 -2.67
N TYR A 106 21.45 -18.48 -3.92
CA TYR A 106 22.49 -17.70 -4.60
C TYR A 106 22.10 -16.22 -4.75
N GLU A 107 20.81 -15.94 -4.99
CA GLU A 107 20.30 -14.57 -5.06
C GLU A 107 20.35 -13.85 -3.70
N LEU A 108 20.40 -14.61 -2.61
CA LEU A 108 20.39 -14.07 -1.25
C LEU A 108 21.79 -13.79 -0.70
N PHE A 109 22.87 -14.30 -1.28
CA PHE A 109 24.22 -14.17 -0.70
C PHE A 109 24.62 -12.72 -0.38
N GLU A 110 24.32 -11.78 -1.28
CA GLU A 110 24.66 -10.36 -1.09
C GLU A 110 23.91 -9.69 0.08
N TYR A 111 22.78 -10.26 0.49
CA TYR A 111 22.02 -9.80 1.66
C TYR A 111 22.79 -10.04 2.95
N PHE A 112 23.58 -11.11 2.99
CA PHE A 112 24.28 -11.56 4.18
C PHE A 112 25.68 -10.96 4.34
N TYR A 113 26.21 -10.23 3.36
CA TYR A 113 27.51 -9.57 3.50
C TYR A 113 27.49 -8.44 4.53
N ASN A 114 28.65 -8.14 5.13
CA ASN A 114 28.82 -6.94 5.96
C ASN A 114 28.60 -5.69 5.10
N GLY A 115 27.71 -4.80 5.51
CA GLY A 115 27.23 -3.67 4.70
C GLY A 115 26.30 -4.08 3.54
N GLY A 116 25.88 -5.34 3.51
CA GLY A 116 24.91 -5.91 2.59
C GLY A 116 23.50 -5.39 2.84
N GLN A 117 22.54 -5.93 2.10
CA GLN A 117 21.18 -5.38 2.11
C GLN A 117 20.47 -5.50 3.46
N LEU A 118 20.69 -6.58 4.23
CA LEU A 118 20.13 -6.71 5.58
C LEU A 118 20.69 -5.65 6.54
N ASP A 119 22.00 -5.39 6.48
CA ASP A 119 22.65 -4.35 7.31
C ASP A 119 22.13 -2.95 6.94
N ARG A 120 22.00 -2.65 5.64
CA ARG A 120 21.48 -1.37 5.15
C ARG A 120 20.03 -1.13 5.57
N GLU A 121 19.25 -2.19 5.71
CA GLU A 121 17.84 -2.13 6.11
C GLU A 121 17.61 -2.25 7.62
N GLY A 122 18.69 -2.38 8.40
CA GLY A 122 18.67 -2.47 9.85
C GLY A 122 18.19 -3.82 10.39
N ILE A 123 18.29 -4.89 9.59
CA ILE A 123 17.85 -6.24 9.98
C ILE A 123 19.03 -6.99 10.62
N THR A 124 18.89 -7.31 11.90
CA THR A 124 19.90 -7.99 12.71
C THR A 124 19.61 -9.48 12.83
N ARG A 125 20.67 -10.31 12.77
CA ARG A 125 20.59 -11.77 12.98
C ARG A 125 21.66 -12.30 13.93
N VAL A 126 21.35 -13.36 14.69
CA VAL A 126 22.30 -13.99 15.62
C VAL A 126 23.12 -15.05 14.92
N LEU A 127 24.38 -14.73 14.56
CA LEU A 127 25.44 -15.70 14.34
C LEU A 127 26.32 -15.76 15.59
N THR A 128 26.24 -16.85 16.37
CA THR A 128 27.33 -17.23 17.30
C THR A 128 28.57 -17.56 16.46
N MET A 129 29.77 -16.97 16.55
CA MET A 129 30.40 -16.07 17.53
C MET A 129 31.29 -15.05 16.79
N MET A 130 31.43 -13.83 17.32
CA MET A 130 32.69 -13.42 17.95
C MET A 130 32.47 -12.23 18.87
N ARG A 131 32.70 -12.50 20.16
CA ARG A 131 32.83 -11.52 21.23
C ARG A 131 34.02 -10.61 20.90
N ARG A 132 33.79 -9.40 20.39
CA ARG A 132 34.81 -8.35 20.50
C ARG A 132 34.65 -7.66 21.84
N GLY A 133 35.42 -8.16 22.81
CA GLY A 133 35.86 -7.32 23.92
C GLY A 133 36.69 -6.17 23.36
N GLY A 134 36.37 -4.95 23.79
CA GLY A 134 37.03 -3.74 23.35
C GLY A 134 36.23 -2.52 23.75
N ALA A 135 36.21 -2.22 25.04
CA ALA A 135 35.71 -0.96 25.56
C ALA A 135 36.54 0.23 25.03
N ALA A 136 35.85 1.37 24.89
CA ALA A 136 36.37 2.73 24.98
C ALA A 136 37.49 3.14 24.01
N THR A 137 37.13 3.94 23.00
CA THR A 137 37.49 5.38 22.90
C THR A 137 37.30 5.82 21.45
N PHE A 138 36.24 6.60 21.17
CA PHE A 138 36.31 7.62 20.11
C PHE A 138 35.65 8.89 20.65
N PHE A 139 36.52 9.72 21.23
CA PHE A 139 36.23 11.01 21.80
C PHE A 139 35.78 12.01 20.73
N ALA A 140 34.76 12.79 21.07
CA ALA A 140 34.76 14.25 20.98
C ALA A 140 35.49 14.89 19.78
N VAL A 141 34.94 14.75 18.57
CA VAL A 141 35.24 15.65 17.43
C VAL A 141 33.97 16.17 16.74
N LEU A 142 32.79 15.59 17.01
CA LEU A 142 31.52 15.97 16.38
C LEU A 142 30.80 17.16 17.03
N SER A 143 31.16 17.56 18.24
CA SER A 143 30.49 18.66 18.97
C SER A 143 31.03 20.06 18.63
N VAL A 144 32.27 20.18 18.10
CA VAL A 144 32.86 21.49 17.74
C VAL A 144 32.50 21.91 16.32
N SER A 145 32.37 20.97 15.39
CA SER A 145 31.96 21.24 14.00
C SER A 145 30.49 21.67 13.90
N LEU A 146 29.62 21.14 14.76
CA LEU A 146 28.20 21.50 14.80
C LEU A 146 27.98 22.90 15.38
N LEU A 147 28.78 23.28 16.39
CA LEU A 147 28.71 24.63 16.99
C LEU A 147 29.31 25.70 16.06
N LEU A 148 30.35 25.39 15.28
CA LEU A 148 30.88 26.31 14.27
C LEU A 148 29.94 26.44 13.05
N TYR A 149 29.20 25.39 12.67
CA TYR A 149 28.18 25.48 11.62
C TYR A 149 26.98 26.34 12.06
N ILE A 150 26.53 26.21 13.32
CA ILE A 150 25.45 27.03 13.89
C ILE A 150 25.91 28.50 14.07
N SER A 151 27.20 28.74 14.30
CA SER A 151 27.76 30.10 14.35
C SER A 151 27.82 30.75 12.97
N TYR A 152 28.17 29.98 11.92
CA TYR A 152 28.29 30.47 10.54
C TYR A 152 26.93 30.66 9.85
N SER A 153 25.91 29.87 10.19
CA SER A 153 24.56 30.01 9.63
C SER A 153 23.72 31.14 10.25
N SER A 154 24.22 31.81 11.31
CA SER A 154 23.53 32.93 11.96
C SER A 154 23.78 34.32 11.32
N LEU A 155 24.59 34.39 10.26
CA LEU A 155 24.95 35.63 9.55
C LEU A 155 24.72 35.49 8.04
N ASN A 156 23.51 35.09 7.63
CA ASN A 156 22.95 35.42 6.30
C ASN A 156 21.50 34.93 6.18
N THR A 157 20.61 35.53 6.96
CA THR A 157 19.18 35.57 6.62
C THR A 157 18.82 37.01 6.38
N SER A 158 19.15 37.48 5.17
CA SER A 158 18.41 38.59 4.58
C SER A 158 16.97 38.09 4.38
N THR A 159 16.11 38.39 5.34
CA THR A 159 14.65 38.28 5.20
C THR A 159 14.19 39.34 4.21
N THR A 160 14.42 39.08 2.92
CA THR A 160 13.58 39.68 1.89
C THR A 160 12.18 39.14 2.13
N SER A 161 11.31 40.00 2.66
CA SER A 161 9.87 39.78 2.69
C SER A 161 9.38 39.60 1.25
N PHE A 162 9.40 38.37 0.75
CA PHE A 162 8.73 38.02 -0.47
C PHE A 162 7.23 38.12 -0.19
N ARG A 163 6.62 39.16 -0.76
CA ARG A 163 5.16 39.33 -0.79
C ARG A 163 4.52 38.04 -1.28
N LEU A 164 3.55 37.58 -0.49
CA LEU A 164 2.49 36.62 -0.80
C LEU A 164 2.37 36.30 -2.30
N ARG A 165 2.84 35.10 -2.69
CA ARG A 165 2.22 34.43 -3.83
C ARG A 165 0.84 33.99 -3.35
N ASP A 166 -0.22 34.43 -4.02
CA ASP A 166 -1.56 33.86 -3.80
C ASP A 166 -1.45 32.35 -3.96
N SER A 167 -1.72 31.62 -2.88
CA SER A 167 -1.69 30.16 -2.85
C SER A 167 -2.69 29.60 -3.86
N ALA A 168 -2.37 28.46 -4.48
CA ALA A 168 -3.29 27.77 -5.36
C ALA A 168 -4.56 27.36 -4.61
N VAL A 169 -4.40 26.90 -3.36
CA VAL A 169 -5.50 26.57 -2.44
C VAL A 169 -6.39 27.80 -2.19
N ASP A 170 -5.80 28.97 -1.91
CA ASP A 170 -6.56 30.21 -1.68
C ASP A 170 -7.46 30.59 -2.87
N LYS A 171 -6.97 30.35 -4.10
CA LYS A 171 -7.73 30.63 -5.33
C LYS A 171 -8.97 29.75 -5.49
N VAL A 172 -8.95 28.53 -4.96
CA VAL A 172 -10.07 27.59 -5.04
C VAL A 172 -10.85 27.47 -3.73
N ALA A 173 -10.43 28.16 -2.67
CA ALA A 173 -11.02 28.07 -1.33
C ALA A 173 -12.52 28.43 -1.31
N LYS A 174 -12.94 29.41 -2.13
CA LYS A 174 -14.36 29.75 -2.28
C LYS A 174 -15.15 28.59 -2.90
N ASN A 175 -14.60 27.97 -3.93
CA ASN A 175 -15.25 26.86 -4.63
C ASN A 175 -15.39 25.65 -3.68
N TYR A 176 -14.30 25.29 -3.00
CA TYR A 176 -14.31 24.22 -2.01
C TYR A 176 -15.31 24.48 -0.88
N SER A 177 -15.29 25.69 -0.31
CA SER A 177 -16.19 26.05 0.79
C SER A 177 -17.66 25.95 0.39
N ALA A 178 -18.01 26.38 -0.84
CA ALA A 178 -19.37 26.25 -1.35
C ALA A 178 -19.82 24.78 -1.48
N TRP A 179 -18.95 23.91 -2.02
CA TRP A 179 -19.22 22.47 -2.08
C TRP A 179 -19.36 21.85 -0.69
N HIS A 180 -18.44 22.20 0.22
CA HIS A 180 -18.40 21.68 1.59
C HIS A 180 -19.65 22.04 2.37
N ASP A 181 -20.05 23.32 2.35
CA ASP A 181 -21.26 23.80 3.03
C ASP A 181 -22.53 23.16 2.44
N CYS A 182 -22.57 22.99 1.12
CA CYS A 182 -23.66 22.28 0.45
C CYS A 182 -23.76 20.84 0.95
N LEU A 183 -22.66 20.08 0.95
CA LEU A 183 -22.71 18.65 1.29
C LEU A 183 -23.03 18.48 2.78
N LYS A 184 -22.33 19.21 3.65
CA LYS A 184 -22.55 19.20 5.09
C LYS A 184 -24.00 19.49 5.45
N LYS A 185 -24.62 20.49 4.82
CA LYS A 185 -26.05 20.79 5.02
C LYS A 185 -26.94 19.61 4.62
N ASN A 186 -26.73 19.05 3.43
CA ASN A 186 -27.60 17.99 2.89
C ASN A 186 -27.48 16.65 3.63
N ILE A 187 -26.36 16.38 4.32
CA ILE A 187 -26.18 15.12 5.06
C ILE A 187 -26.25 15.29 6.58
N SER A 188 -26.38 16.52 7.10
CA SER A 188 -26.41 16.81 8.55
C SER A 188 -27.44 16.01 9.34
N ILE A 189 -28.58 15.67 8.73
CA ILE A 189 -29.63 14.84 9.33
C ILE A 189 -29.20 13.39 9.59
N TYR A 190 -28.09 12.97 9.01
CA TYR A 190 -27.52 11.63 9.16
C TYR A 190 -26.34 11.59 10.13
N ASP A 191 -25.98 12.71 10.77
CA ASP A 191 -24.97 12.73 11.83
C ASP A 191 -25.45 11.87 13.02
N GLY A 192 -24.64 10.87 13.38
CA GLY A 192 -25.00 9.84 14.35
C GLY A 192 -25.97 8.77 13.82
N ASN A 193 -26.23 8.72 12.50
CA ASN A 193 -27.11 7.74 11.87
C ASN A 193 -26.42 7.04 10.67
N PRO A 194 -25.61 5.99 10.94
CA PRO A 194 -24.87 5.27 9.91
C PRO A 194 -25.73 4.64 8.80
N ASP A 195 -26.87 4.05 9.15
CA ASP A 195 -27.81 3.47 8.18
C ASP A 195 -28.41 4.54 7.26
N GLY A 196 -28.80 5.66 7.84
CA GLY A 196 -29.33 6.80 7.11
C GLY A 196 -28.32 7.37 6.12
N LEU A 197 -27.06 7.53 6.55
CA LEU A 197 -26.00 8.04 5.69
C LEU A 197 -25.70 7.08 4.53
N TRP A 198 -25.50 5.79 4.81
CA TRP A 198 -25.19 4.79 3.77
C TRP A 198 -26.23 4.80 2.65
N GLY A 199 -27.53 4.86 3.00
CA GLY A 199 -28.60 4.86 1.99
C GLY A 199 -28.77 6.16 1.21
N ASN A 200 -28.20 7.28 1.67
CA ASN A 200 -28.56 8.61 1.17
C ASN A 200 -27.40 9.55 0.82
N LEU A 201 -26.14 9.23 1.17
CA LEU A 201 -24.98 10.11 0.88
C LEU A 201 -24.92 10.52 -0.59
N TRP A 202 -25.15 9.57 -1.51
CA TRP A 202 -25.10 9.80 -2.96
C TRP A 202 -26.03 10.95 -3.41
N ARG A 203 -27.20 11.13 -2.76
CA ARG A 203 -28.14 12.21 -3.07
C ARG A 203 -27.55 13.58 -2.72
N GLY A 204 -26.94 13.68 -1.54
CA GLY A 204 -26.26 14.89 -1.10
C GLY A 204 -25.12 15.27 -2.04
N ILE A 205 -24.27 14.31 -2.40
CA ILE A 205 -23.16 14.55 -3.33
C ILE A 205 -23.68 14.98 -4.71
N LYS A 206 -24.71 14.33 -5.25
CA LYS A 206 -25.30 14.68 -6.56
C LYS A 206 -25.81 16.12 -6.62
N LEU A 207 -26.42 16.61 -5.54
CA LEU A 207 -26.86 18.00 -5.44
C LEU A 207 -25.69 18.99 -5.41
N CYS A 208 -24.59 18.60 -4.76
CA CYS A 208 -23.45 19.49 -4.52
C CYS A 208 -22.39 19.47 -5.63
N GLU A 209 -22.31 18.42 -6.45
CA GLU A 209 -21.38 18.38 -7.59
C GLU A 209 -21.81 19.29 -8.77
N VAL A 210 -23.07 19.76 -8.79
CA VAL A 210 -23.62 20.57 -9.88
C VAL A 210 -23.78 22.06 -9.54
N ILE A 211 -23.32 22.50 -8.36
CA ILE A 211 -23.36 23.92 -7.99
C ILE A 211 -22.42 24.74 -8.89
N PRO A 212 -22.71 26.03 -9.15
CA PRO A 212 -21.94 26.87 -10.08
C PRO A 212 -20.43 26.85 -9.82
N GLU A 213 -20.04 26.81 -8.55
CA GLU A 213 -18.64 26.79 -8.11
C GLU A 213 -17.90 25.52 -8.54
N MET A 214 -18.59 24.40 -8.76
CA MET A 214 -17.96 23.12 -9.09
C MET A 214 -18.09 22.74 -10.56
N LYS A 215 -18.94 23.43 -11.33
CA LYS A 215 -19.21 23.14 -12.75
C LYS A 215 -17.99 23.21 -13.66
N GLY A 216 -16.93 23.92 -13.27
CA GLY A 216 -15.72 24.09 -14.06
C GLY A 216 -14.75 22.90 -14.01
N LEU A 217 -14.97 21.93 -13.12
CA LEU A 217 -14.08 20.79 -12.94
C LEU A 217 -14.40 19.69 -13.96
N PHE A 218 -13.50 19.45 -14.92
CA PHE A 218 -13.66 18.39 -15.90
C PHE A 218 -13.15 17.06 -15.35
N ILE A 219 -14.08 16.25 -14.84
CA ILE A 219 -13.81 14.90 -14.37
C ILE A 219 -14.02 13.94 -15.54
N GLY A 220 -12.95 13.23 -15.93
CA GLY A 220 -12.96 12.22 -16.98
C GLY A 220 -13.51 10.88 -16.49
N ASP A 221 -14.15 10.17 -17.42
CA ASP A 221 -14.82 8.89 -17.16
C ASP A 221 -14.09 7.78 -17.91
N TYR A 222 -13.60 6.79 -17.17
CA TYR A 222 -12.80 5.67 -17.69
C TYR A 222 -13.52 4.35 -17.37
N PRO A 223 -14.52 3.97 -18.18
CA PRO A 223 -15.27 2.74 -17.96
C PRO A 223 -14.43 1.51 -18.28
N ASN A 224 -14.58 0.45 -17.50
CA ASN A 224 -14.16 -0.91 -17.82
C ASN A 224 -15.44 -1.78 -18.00
N SER A 225 -15.35 -3.10 -17.86
CA SER A 225 -16.51 -3.99 -18.09
C SER A 225 -17.55 -3.97 -16.97
N ASP A 226 -17.19 -3.58 -15.75
CA ASP A 226 -18.03 -3.68 -14.56
C ASP A 226 -18.28 -2.35 -13.83
N GLU A 227 -17.44 -1.34 -14.06
CA GLU A 227 -17.50 -0.05 -13.39
C GLU A 227 -16.96 1.13 -14.22
N THR A 228 -16.80 2.29 -13.57
CA THR A 228 -16.22 3.48 -14.19
C THR A 228 -15.37 4.22 -13.19
N LYS A 229 -14.05 4.13 -13.37
CA LYS A 229 -13.06 4.91 -12.64
C LYS A 229 -13.04 6.35 -13.17
N ARG A 230 -12.69 7.30 -12.31
CA ARG A 230 -12.70 8.74 -12.60
C ARG A 230 -11.31 9.31 -12.44
N HIS A 231 -10.94 10.27 -13.28
CA HIS A 231 -9.67 10.99 -13.16
C HIS A 231 -9.80 12.38 -13.77
N ILE A 232 -9.23 13.39 -13.12
CA ILE A 232 -8.99 14.69 -13.74
C ILE A 232 -7.60 14.63 -14.33
N VAL A 233 -7.48 14.74 -15.64
CA VAL A 233 -6.17 14.76 -16.31
C VAL A 233 -5.38 16.02 -15.91
N PRO A 234 -4.05 15.93 -15.78
CA PRO A 234 -3.25 17.09 -15.40
C PRO A 234 -3.37 18.18 -16.47
N LYS A 235 -3.52 19.43 -16.03
CA LYS A 235 -3.61 20.60 -16.92
C LYS A 235 -2.27 20.96 -17.56
N MET A 236 -1.19 20.41 -17.03
CA MET A 236 0.17 20.56 -17.53
C MET A 236 0.71 19.24 -18.06
N GLN A 237 1.72 19.32 -18.93
CA GLN A 237 2.43 18.15 -19.46
C GLN A 237 3.41 17.55 -18.43
N LEU A 238 2.91 17.25 -17.23
CA LEU A 238 3.65 16.56 -16.18
C LEU A 238 3.18 15.11 -16.06
N PRO A 239 4.11 14.14 -16.02
CA PRO A 239 3.79 12.74 -15.71
C PRO A 239 2.95 12.58 -14.46
N SER A 240 2.14 11.53 -14.43
CA SER A 240 1.35 11.15 -13.25
C SER A 240 1.77 9.79 -12.71
N VAL A 241 1.65 9.60 -11.40
CA VAL A 241 1.80 8.32 -10.70
C VAL A 241 0.42 7.78 -10.38
N ILE A 242 0.05 6.68 -11.04
CA ILE A 242 -1.25 6.02 -10.90
C ILE A 242 -1.05 4.68 -10.19
N VAL A 243 -1.85 4.45 -9.14
CA VAL A 243 -1.81 3.20 -8.36
C VAL A 243 -3.17 2.52 -8.41
N THR A 244 -3.23 1.23 -8.77
CA THR A 244 -4.45 0.41 -8.71
C THR A 244 -4.28 -0.68 -7.64
N LEU A 245 -5.19 -0.75 -6.68
CA LEU A 245 -5.30 -1.84 -5.70
C LEU A 245 -6.58 -2.61 -6.02
N GLY A 246 -6.46 -3.90 -6.31
CA GLY A 246 -7.56 -4.73 -6.84
C GLY A 246 -7.78 -4.48 -8.33
N ILE A 247 -7.17 -5.31 -9.17
CA ILE A 247 -7.25 -5.16 -10.65
C ILE A 247 -8.46 -5.92 -11.21
N GLY A 248 -8.89 -7.01 -10.56
CA GLY A 248 -10.18 -7.65 -10.86
C GLY A 248 -10.30 -8.28 -12.26
N HIS A 249 -9.19 -8.63 -12.91
CA HIS A 249 -9.12 -9.17 -14.29
C HIS A 249 -9.54 -8.21 -15.41
N ASP A 250 -9.61 -6.90 -15.16
CA ASP A 250 -9.95 -5.91 -16.17
C ASP A 250 -9.12 -4.63 -16.01
N THR A 251 -8.31 -4.31 -17.03
CA THR A 251 -7.49 -3.08 -17.07
C THR A 251 -7.99 -2.05 -18.09
N GLY A 252 -9.23 -2.20 -18.56
CA GLY A 252 -9.81 -1.37 -19.60
C GLY A 252 -9.95 0.10 -19.20
N ALA A 253 -9.99 0.42 -17.90
CA ALA A 253 -9.98 1.79 -17.41
C ALA A 253 -8.56 2.38 -17.49
N GLU A 254 -7.54 1.65 -17.05
CA GLU A 254 -6.13 2.02 -17.14
C GLU A 254 -5.70 2.24 -18.60
N GLU A 255 -6.07 1.33 -19.51
CA GLU A 255 -5.80 1.46 -20.95
C GLU A 255 -6.35 2.76 -21.55
N LYS A 256 -7.52 3.21 -21.08
CA LYS A 256 -8.13 4.46 -21.51
C LYS A 256 -7.44 5.66 -20.87
N LEU A 257 -7.09 5.57 -19.59
CA LEU A 257 -6.40 6.64 -18.87
C LEU A 257 -5.02 6.93 -19.45
N ILE A 258 -4.24 5.88 -19.77
CA ILE A 258 -2.91 6.00 -20.38
C ILE A 258 -2.92 6.91 -21.62
N LYS A 259 -3.97 6.82 -22.46
CA LYS A 259 -4.11 7.61 -23.68
C LYS A 259 -4.32 9.10 -23.42
N GLY A 260 -4.80 9.46 -22.24
CA GLY A 260 -5.05 10.85 -21.82
C GLY A 260 -3.94 11.46 -20.96
N LEU A 261 -2.96 10.67 -20.51
CA LEU A 261 -1.90 11.14 -19.62
C LEU A 261 -0.62 11.54 -20.38
N PRO A 262 0.18 12.49 -19.84
CA PRO A 262 1.48 12.84 -20.40
C PRO A 262 2.45 11.66 -20.42
N HIS A 263 3.36 11.66 -21.41
CA HIS A 263 4.41 10.65 -21.55
C HIS A 263 5.27 10.58 -20.28
N GLY A 264 5.64 9.36 -19.88
CA GLY A 264 6.42 9.11 -18.66
C GLY A 264 5.58 8.93 -17.40
N SER A 265 4.25 8.97 -17.51
CA SER A 265 3.36 8.58 -16.41
C SER A 265 3.58 7.12 -16.03
N GLU A 266 3.58 6.83 -14.74
CA GLU A 266 3.89 5.53 -14.16
C GLU A 266 2.62 4.87 -13.63
N PHE A 267 2.50 3.56 -13.85
CA PHE A 267 1.37 2.76 -13.42
C PHE A 267 1.86 1.63 -12.51
N PHE A 268 1.21 1.46 -11.36
CA PHE A 268 1.54 0.42 -10.38
C PHE A 268 0.26 -0.30 -9.96
N GLY A 269 0.16 -1.59 -10.23
CA GLY A 269 -1.00 -2.41 -9.92
C GLY A 269 -0.67 -3.46 -8.88
N ALA A 270 -1.52 -3.61 -7.87
CA ALA A 270 -1.39 -4.65 -6.85
C ALA A 270 -2.66 -5.50 -6.79
N ASP A 271 -2.49 -6.81 -6.90
CA ASP A 271 -3.57 -7.78 -6.77
C ASP A 271 -2.98 -9.13 -6.34
N PRO A 272 -3.59 -9.88 -5.40
CA PRO A 272 -3.09 -11.20 -5.02
C PRO A 272 -3.26 -12.27 -6.12
N MET A 273 -4.17 -12.11 -7.08
CA MET A 273 -4.42 -13.04 -8.18
C MET A 273 -3.56 -12.69 -9.38
N HIS A 274 -2.56 -13.51 -9.68
CA HIS A 274 -1.53 -13.17 -10.67
C HIS A 274 -1.77 -13.72 -12.08
N GLU A 275 -2.42 -14.88 -12.24
CA GLU A 275 -2.44 -15.62 -13.52
C GLU A 275 -2.95 -14.76 -14.70
N ILE A 276 -3.97 -13.95 -14.46
CA ILE A 276 -4.57 -13.06 -15.45
C ILE A 276 -4.08 -11.62 -15.26
N ASN A 277 -4.11 -11.10 -14.03
CA ASN A 277 -3.83 -9.67 -13.78
C ASN A 277 -2.41 -9.25 -14.14
N GLU A 278 -1.41 -10.10 -13.89
CA GLU A 278 -0.04 -9.76 -14.27
C GLU A 278 0.08 -9.57 -15.78
N ASN A 279 -0.49 -10.49 -16.55
CA ASN A 279 -0.46 -10.43 -18.02
C ASN A 279 -1.22 -9.23 -18.57
N LEU A 280 -2.28 -8.78 -17.89
CA LEU A 280 -3.01 -7.56 -18.27
C LEU A 280 -2.17 -6.32 -17.96
N TYR A 281 -1.66 -6.21 -16.73
CA TYR A 281 -0.97 -5.00 -16.29
C TYR A 281 0.42 -4.82 -16.93
N THR A 282 1.12 -5.92 -17.26
CA THR A 282 2.43 -5.87 -17.94
C THR A 282 2.34 -5.60 -19.44
N LYS A 283 1.15 -5.72 -20.06
CA LYS A 283 0.90 -5.21 -21.42
C LYS A 283 0.80 -3.68 -21.45
N LEU A 284 0.44 -3.08 -20.32
CA LEU A 284 0.53 -1.65 -20.09
C LEU A 284 1.99 -1.29 -19.76
N PRO A 285 2.38 0.00 -19.83
CA PRO A 285 3.61 0.48 -19.21
C PRO A 285 3.53 0.47 -17.66
N GLY A 286 2.97 -0.58 -17.08
CA GLY A 286 2.70 -0.74 -15.66
C GLY A 286 3.57 -1.79 -14.99
N LYS A 287 3.72 -1.66 -13.67
CA LYS A 287 4.39 -2.63 -12.80
C LYS A 287 3.36 -3.36 -11.95
N TYR A 288 3.39 -4.69 -12.00
CA TYR A 288 2.48 -5.55 -11.25
C TYR A 288 3.13 -6.05 -9.95
N PHE A 289 2.36 -6.07 -8.86
CA PHE A 289 2.75 -6.59 -7.56
C PHE A 289 1.75 -7.68 -7.11
N PRO A 290 2.21 -8.92 -6.84
CA PRO A 290 1.34 -10.06 -6.54
C PRO A 290 0.89 -10.10 -5.07
N PHE A 291 0.37 -8.99 -4.55
CA PHE A 291 -0.04 -8.88 -3.15
C PHE A 291 -1.37 -8.13 -3.02
N ALA A 292 -2.17 -8.53 -2.04
CA ALA A 292 -3.19 -7.65 -1.51
C ALA A 292 -2.52 -6.52 -0.73
N VAL A 293 -3.11 -5.32 -0.74
CA VAL A 293 -2.61 -4.16 0.01
C VAL A 293 -3.69 -3.72 0.97
N ALA A 294 -3.34 -3.58 2.24
CA ALA A 294 -4.27 -3.32 3.34
C ALA A 294 -3.60 -2.45 4.44
N ASP A 295 -4.34 -2.22 5.54
CA ASP A 295 -3.84 -1.51 6.74
C ASP A 295 -2.68 -2.23 7.43
N ALA A 296 -2.67 -3.57 7.36
CA ALA A 296 -1.66 -4.38 8.03
C ALA A 296 -1.12 -5.46 7.09
N ALA A 297 0.17 -5.75 7.26
CA ALA A 297 0.82 -6.85 6.57
C ALA A 297 0.59 -8.18 7.28
N GLY A 298 0.62 -9.27 6.52
CA GLY A 298 0.48 -10.62 7.05
C GLY A 298 -0.35 -11.52 6.15
N LEU A 299 -1.16 -12.37 6.78
CA LEU A 299 -2.13 -13.23 6.11
C LEU A 299 -3.54 -12.77 6.46
N ALA A 300 -4.40 -12.66 5.46
CA ALA A 300 -5.81 -12.32 5.64
C ALA A 300 -6.67 -13.12 4.67
N GLU A 301 -7.90 -13.42 5.08
CA GLU A 301 -8.91 -13.91 4.15
C GLU A 301 -9.36 -12.77 3.24
N ALA A 302 -9.30 -12.98 1.93
CA ALA A 302 -9.82 -12.06 0.93
C ALA A 302 -10.72 -12.82 -0.04
N ASN A 303 -11.77 -12.16 -0.53
CA ASN A 303 -12.52 -12.67 -1.67
C ASN A 303 -11.71 -12.37 -2.92
N VAL A 304 -11.39 -13.40 -3.69
CA VAL A 304 -10.58 -13.27 -4.90
C VAL A 304 -11.31 -13.88 -6.08
N LEU A 305 -11.20 -13.24 -7.24
CA LEU A 305 -11.85 -13.71 -8.46
C LEU A 305 -11.03 -14.84 -9.09
N ILE A 306 -11.56 -16.07 -9.10
CA ILE A 306 -10.92 -17.24 -9.70
C ILE A 306 -11.92 -17.88 -10.66
N ASN A 307 -11.53 -18.09 -11.92
CA ASN A 307 -12.39 -18.69 -12.94
C ASN A 307 -13.80 -18.08 -12.98
N THR A 308 -13.89 -16.74 -12.90
CA THR A 308 -15.14 -15.95 -12.89
C THR A 308 -16.03 -16.07 -11.64
N SER A 309 -15.58 -16.75 -10.59
CA SER A 309 -16.27 -16.82 -9.30
C SER A 309 -15.42 -16.23 -8.18
N TYR A 310 -16.02 -15.45 -7.29
CA TYR A 310 -15.38 -15.03 -6.06
C TYR A 310 -15.26 -16.22 -5.10
N THR A 311 -14.06 -16.45 -4.60
CA THR A 311 -13.76 -17.49 -3.60
C THR A 311 -12.95 -16.85 -2.49
N THR A 312 -13.29 -17.16 -1.24
CA THR A 312 -12.50 -16.73 -0.09
C THR A 312 -11.20 -17.53 -0.05
N LYS A 313 -10.07 -16.84 -0.03
CA LYS A 313 -8.73 -17.44 0.13
C LYS A 313 -7.91 -16.65 1.12
N THR A 314 -7.05 -17.35 1.85
CA THR A 314 -5.94 -16.73 2.57
C THR A 314 -4.95 -16.15 1.57
N VAL A 315 -4.79 -14.83 1.59
CA VAL A 315 -3.82 -14.10 0.77
C VAL A 315 -2.81 -13.39 1.64
N VAL A 316 -1.68 -13.05 1.03
CA VAL A 316 -0.66 -12.23 1.66
C VAL A 316 -1.03 -10.77 1.48
N THR A 317 -1.12 -10.05 2.59
CA THR A 317 -1.34 -8.61 2.61
C THR A 317 -0.02 -7.88 2.87
N LEU A 318 0.16 -6.75 2.21
CA LEU A 318 1.18 -5.75 2.55
C LEU A 318 0.53 -4.54 3.19
N ASP A 319 1.23 -3.98 4.17
CA ASP A 319 0.94 -2.64 4.67
C ASP A 319 1.06 -1.62 3.53
N ILE A 320 0.04 -0.78 3.38
CA ILE A 320 -0.04 0.22 2.31
C ILE A 320 1.10 1.25 2.39
N ILE A 321 1.55 1.61 3.59
CA ILE A 321 2.66 2.56 3.76
C ILE A 321 3.95 1.96 3.20
N TYR A 322 4.25 0.71 3.56
CA TYR A 322 5.38 -0.04 3.02
C TYR A 322 5.25 -0.22 1.50
N PHE A 323 4.08 -0.60 1.00
CA PHE A 323 3.84 -0.76 -0.43
C PHE A 323 4.21 0.52 -1.22
N LEU A 324 3.70 1.67 -0.78
CA LEU A 324 3.92 2.93 -1.48
C LEU A 324 5.37 3.43 -1.36
N LYS A 325 5.97 3.36 -0.16
CA LYS A 325 7.32 3.91 0.09
C LYS A 325 8.45 3.00 -0.37
N ASN A 326 8.28 1.70 -0.24
CA ASN A 326 9.37 0.74 -0.47
C ASN A 326 9.26 0.04 -1.82
N LEU A 327 8.05 -0.25 -2.31
CA LEU A 327 7.85 -0.96 -3.57
C LEU A 327 7.58 0.00 -4.73
N VAL A 328 6.55 0.83 -4.60
CA VAL A 328 6.24 1.89 -5.59
C VAL A 328 7.33 2.98 -5.56
N LYS A 329 7.90 3.24 -4.39
CA LYS A 329 8.91 4.28 -4.15
C LYS A 329 8.41 5.67 -4.54
N ARG A 330 7.16 5.96 -4.20
CA ARG A 330 6.53 7.27 -4.40
C ARG A 330 5.76 7.65 -3.13
N THR A 331 5.89 8.92 -2.75
CA THR A 331 5.09 9.53 -1.68
C THR A 331 4.12 10.57 -2.22
N PHE A 332 4.28 11.01 -3.47
CA PHE A 332 3.31 11.83 -4.16
C PHE A 332 2.61 10.98 -5.22
N ILE A 333 1.30 10.80 -5.07
CA ILE A 333 0.49 9.90 -5.87
C ILE A 333 -0.66 10.71 -6.46
N ASP A 334 -0.75 10.69 -7.78
CA ASP A 334 -1.69 11.54 -8.51
C ASP A 334 -3.11 10.99 -8.46
N ASP A 335 -3.25 9.67 -8.55
CA ASP A 335 -4.51 8.96 -8.36
C ASP A 335 -4.25 7.55 -7.82
N ILE A 336 -5.08 7.13 -6.87
CA ILE A 336 -5.12 5.74 -6.40
C ILE A 336 -6.53 5.19 -6.55
N TRP A 337 -6.66 4.01 -7.17
CA TRP A 337 -7.91 3.30 -7.32
C TRP A 337 -7.93 2.14 -6.35
N ILE A 338 -8.87 2.17 -5.40
CA ILE A 338 -8.95 1.21 -4.29
C ILE A 338 -10.20 0.36 -4.45
N ASP A 339 -9.96 -0.92 -4.71
CA ASP A 339 -10.96 -1.97 -4.73
C ASP A 339 -10.43 -3.15 -3.89
N GLY A 340 -10.68 -3.09 -2.59
CA GLY A 340 -10.01 -3.93 -1.59
C GLY A 340 -10.81 -5.14 -1.14
N GLU A 341 -11.97 -5.41 -1.73
CA GLU A 341 -12.89 -6.49 -1.32
C GLU A 341 -13.20 -6.51 0.20
N GLY A 342 -13.29 -5.32 0.81
CA GLY A 342 -13.52 -5.08 2.23
C GLY A 342 -12.27 -4.61 3.00
N ALA A 343 -11.07 -4.72 2.45
CA ALA A 343 -9.85 -4.21 3.07
C ALA A 343 -9.84 -2.66 3.16
N GLU A 344 -10.62 -1.99 2.32
CA GLU A 344 -10.68 -0.52 2.24
C GLU A 344 -11.19 0.13 3.54
N TYR A 345 -12.00 -0.58 4.33
CA TYR A 345 -12.48 -0.09 5.63
C TYR A 345 -11.34 0.19 6.61
N GLY A 346 -10.26 -0.60 6.55
CA GLY A 346 -9.06 -0.39 7.36
C GLY A 346 -8.25 0.83 6.93
N LEU A 347 -8.48 1.36 5.72
CA LEU A 347 -7.70 2.47 5.17
C LEU A 347 -8.31 3.85 5.43
N PHE A 348 -9.55 3.91 5.94
CA PHE A 348 -10.29 5.17 6.08
C PHE A 348 -9.57 6.22 6.91
N ASP A 349 -8.99 5.83 8.04
CA ASP A 349 -8.29 6.76 8.94
C ASP A 349 -6.95 7.24 8.41
N HIS A 350 -6.38 6.58 7.41
CA HIS A 350 -5.11 6.99 6.80
C HIS A 350 -5.26 8.32 6.05
N PHE A 351 -6.45 8.57 5.49
CA PHE A 351 -6.76 9.77 4.71
C PHE A 351 -7.06 11.01 5.56
N PHE A 352 -7.20 10.87 6.87
CA PHE A 352 -7.46 11.99 7.77
C PHE A 352 -6.29 12.98 7.82
N ASN A 353 -6.58 14.22 8.22
CA ASN A 353 -5.52 15.14 8.62
C ASN A 353 -4.73 14.56 9.79
N ASP A 354 -3.40 14.61 9.69
CA ASP A 354 -2.47 13.98 10.63
C ASP A 354 -2.65 12.46 10.75
N GLY A 355 -3.32 11.83 9.76
CA GLY A 355 -3.47 10.38 9.65
C GLY A 355 -2.20 9.69 9.16
N LYS A 356 -2.24 8.35 9.04
CA LYS A 356 -1.07 7.54 8.70
C LYS A 356 -0.38 7.94 7.40
N PHE A 357 -1.12 8.43 6.39
CA PHE A 357 -0.49 8.93 5.17
C PHE A 357 0.32 10.21 5.42
N ASP A 358 -0.22 11.16 6.17
CA ASP A 358 0.47 12.41 6.52
C ASP A 358 1.70 12.16 7.39
N GLU A 359 1.57 11.32 8.42
CA GLU A 359 2.68 10.89 9.29
C GLU A 359 3.85 10.30 8.47
N ASN A 360 3.55 9.75 7.30
CA ASN A 360 4.51 9.13 6.40
C ASN A 360 4.91 10.00 5.20
N GLY A 361 4.41 11.23 5.11
CA GLY A 361 4.67 12.18 4.03
C GLY A 361 4.03 11.78 2.70
N ILE A 362 2.98 10.97 2.72
CA ILE A 362 2.27 10.48 1.53
C ILE A 362 1.12 11.43 1.19
N THR A 363 1.07 11.87 -0.05
CA THR A 363 0.03 12.77 -0.59
C THR A 363 -0.67 12.10 -1.75
N PHE A 364 -2.00 12.13 -1.70
CA PHE A 364 -2.87 11.78 -2.82
C PHE A 364 -3.55 13.04 -3.36
N CYS A 365 -3.48 13.25 -4.67
CA CYS A 365 -4.25 14.32 -5.32
C CYS A 365 -5.68 13.90 -5.61
N GLN A 366 -5.86 12.65 -5.99
CA GLN A 366 -7.16 12.08 -6.35
C GLN A 366 -7.22 10.64 -5.84
N PHE A 367 -8.41 10.14 -5.56
CA PHE A 367 -8.58 8.71 -5.38
C PHE A 367 -10.00 8.25 -5.73
N ASN A 368 -10.08 7.03 -6.24
CA ASN A 368 -11.31 6.29 -6.42
C ASN A 368 -11.36 5.19 -5.36
N ILE A 369 -12.51 4.99 -4.75
CA ILE A 369 -12.70 3.92 -3.77
C ILE A 369 -14.04 3.23 -3.98
N GLU A 370 -14.00 1.91 -4.09
CA GLU A 370 -15.18 1.05 -3.99
C GLU A 370 -15.34 0.59 -2.54
N ILE A 371 -16.43 1.03 -1.93
CA ILE A 371 -16.78 0.69 -0.56
C ILE A 371 -17.75 -0.48 -0.63
N HIS A 372 -17.26 -1.65 -0.23
CA HIS A 372 -18.00 -2.90 -0.34
C HIS A 372 -19.23 -2.91 0.55
N LYS A 373 -20.14 -3.86 0.32
CA LYS A 373 -21.44 -3.89 0.98
C LYS A 373 -21.23 -4.02 2.49
N PRO A 374 -21.64 -3.04 3.32
CA PRO A 374 -21.27 -3.01 4.71
C PRO A 374 -22.20 -3.86 5.59
N ASP A 375 -21.63 -4.39 6.67
CA ASP A 375 -22.35 -4.74 7.89
C ASP A 375 -22.62 -3.50 8.79
N ASN A 376 -23.17 -3.72 10.00
CA ASN A 376 -23.49 -2.62 10.91
C ASN A 376 -22.25 -1.87 11.43
N LEU A 377 -21.13 -2.56 11.65
CA LEU A 377 -19.89 -1.95 12.11
C LEU A 377 -19.25 -1.15 10.98
N GLN A 378 -19.21 -1.72 9.77
CA GLN A 378 -18.69 -1.10 8.57
C GLN A 378 -19.47 0.15 8.17
N LYS A 379 -20.80 0.16 8.34
CA LYS A 379 -21.60 1.39 8.18
C LYS A 379 -21.15 2.49 9.14
N LYS A 380 -20.84 2.13 10.39
CA LYS A 380 -20.33 3.09 11.37
C LYS A 380 -18.96 3.64 10.96
N LEU A 381 -18.04 2.77 10.55
CA LEU A 381 -16.72 3.18 10.04
C LEU A 381 -16.86 4.14 8.85
N PHE A 382 -17.73 3.81 7.90
CA PHE A 382 -18.04 4.66 6.75
C PHE A 382 -18.65 6.01 7.16
N HIS A 383 -19.59 5.99 8.10
CA HIS A 383 -20.17 7.21 8.64
C HIS A 383 -19.11 8.13 9.24
N ASP A 384 -18.30 7.58 10.14
CA ASP A 384 -17.26 8.33 10.85
C ASP A 384 -16.22 8.86 9.85
N PHE A 385 -15.86 8.06 8.83
CA PHE A 385 -14.99 8.47 7.73
C PHE A 385 -15.52 9.71 6.98
N ILE A 386 -16.77 9.69 6.50
CA ILE A 386 -17.34 10.80 5.73
C ILE A 386 -17.43 12.09 6.55
N PHE A 387 -17.88 11.99 7.80
CA PHE A 387 -17.98 13.17 8.66
C PHE A 387 -16.61 13.70 9.08
N GLN A 388 -15.62 12.82 9.30
CA GLN A 388 -14.25 13.23 9.56
C GLN A 388 -13.60 13.89 8.33
N LEU A 389 -13.81 13.37 7.11
CA LEU A 389 -13.34 14.04 5.88
C LEU A 389 -13.91 15.46 5.73
N LEU A 390 -15.20 15.66 6.06
CA LEU A 390 -15.81 16.99 6.07
C LEU A 390 -15.21 17.88 7.15
N LYS A 391 -14.83 17.34 8.31
CA LYS A 391 -14.16 18.11 9.36
C LYS A 391 -12.74 18.52 8.94
N ASP A 392 -12.04 17.63 8.25
CA ASP A 392 -10.66 17.82 7.79
C ASP A 392 -10.52 18.83 6.65
N ARG A 393 -11.61 19.05 5.90
CA ARG A 393 -11.69 20.04 4.81
C ARG A 393 -10.63 19.85 3.72
N ARG A 394 -10.19 18.62 3.51
CA ARG A 394 -9.12 18.25 2.56
C ARG A 394 -9.66 17.82 1.21
N TYR A 395 -10.61 16.88 1.21
CA TYR A 395 -11.11 16.23 0.01
C TYR A 395 -12.52 16.72 -0.34
N ALA A 396 -12.78 16.87 -1.64
CA ALA A 396 -14.13 16.99 -2.19
C ALA A 396 -14.54 15.67 -2.85
N ILE A 397 -15.78 15.24 -2.64
CA ILE A 397 -16.36 13.97 -3.12
C ILE A 397 -17.29 14.24 -4.31
N TYR A 398 -17.16 13.44 -5.37
CA TYR A 398 -17.90 13.57 -6.63
C TYR A 398 -18.38 12.22 -7.16
N ARG A 399 -19.24 12.30 -8.20
CA ARG A 399 -19.62 11.18 -9.06
C ARG A 399 -20.01 9.90 -8.30
N PRO A 400 -20.88 9.99 -7.27
CA PRO A 400 -21.24 8.82 -6.48
C PRO A 400 -21.99 7.82 -7.36
N VAL A 401 -21.65 6.55 -7.24
CA VAL A 401 -22.43 5.44 -7.79
C VAL A 401 -22.92 4.60 -6.62
N GLN A 402 -24.25 4.56 -6.44
CA GLN A 402 -24.89 3.74 -5.42
C GLN A 402 -25.37 2.42 -6.01
N GLY A 403 -24.88 1.31 -5.47
CA GLY A 403 -25.38 -0.03 -5.69
C GLY A 403 -25.39 -0.83 -4.39
N HIS A 404 -25.06 -2.13 -4.48
CA HIS A 404 -24.70 -2.93 -3.31
C HIS A 404 -23.41 -2.43 -2.66
N HIS A 405 -22.48 -1.99 -3.49
CA HIS A 405 -21.26 -1.25 -3.14
C HIS A 405 -21.48 0.23 -3.45
N MET A 406 -20.67 1.10 -2.85
CA MET A 406 -20.69 2.53 -3.12
C MET A 406 -19.35 2.95 -3.70
N ARG A 407 -19.35 3.52 -4.90
CA ARG A 407 -18.13 4.03 -5.53
C ARG A 407 -18.09 5.54 -5.41
N LEU A 408 -16.96 6.05 -4.92
CA LEU A 408 -16.72 7.46 -4.70
C LEU A 408 -15.43 7.89 -5.39
N PHE A 409 -15.43 9.14 -5.86
CA PHE A 409 -14.24 9.80 -6.38
C PHE A 409 -13.95 11.05 -5.55
N MET A 410 -12.71 11.18 -5.08
CA MET A 410 -12.28 12.24 -4.19
C MET A 410 -11.13 13.04 -4.79
N VAL A 411 -11.13 14.35 -4.58
CA VAL A 411 -10.09 15.28 -5.08
C VAL A 411 -9.58 16.14 -3.94
N ASN A 412 -8.25 16.29 -3.85
CA ASN A 412 -7.58 17.05 -2.79
C ASN A 412 -7.57 18.55 -3.12
N PHE A 413 -8.25 19.34 -2.30
CA PHE A 413 -8.31 20.81 -2.40
C PHE A 413 -7.37 21.52 -1.42
N ALA A 414 -6.70 20.79 -0.53
CA ALA A 414 -5.84 21.36 0.50
C ALA A 414 -4.34 21.29 0.18
N ASN A 415 -3.94 20.56 -0.87
CA ASN A 415 -2.55 20.48 -1.31
C ASN A 415 -2.28 21.41 -2.51
N GLU A 416 -1.30 22.30 -2.38
CA GLU A 416 -0.90 23.27 -3.41
C GLU A 416 -0.63 22.65 -4.78
N GLU A 417 0.15 21.56 -4.81
CA GLU A 417 0.56 20.91 -6.05
C GLU A 417 -0.62 20.20 -6.71
N CYS A 418 -1.47 19.56 -5.93
CA CYS A 418 -2.69 18.93 -6.46
C CYS A 418 -3.65 19.95 -7.07
N VAL A 419 -3.90 21.06 -6.37
CA VAL A 419 -4.76 22.15 -6.87
C VAL A 419 -4.18 22.74 -8.15
N TYR A 420 -2.88 23.01 -8.17
CA TYR A 420 -2.20 23.58 -9.33
C TYR A 420 -2.16 22.62 -10.53
N LYS A 421 -1.97 21.32 -10.30
CA LYS A 421 -1.85 20.32 -11.37
C LYS A 421 -3.21 19.94 -11.99
N TYR A 422 -4.27 19.90 -11.18
CA TYR A 422 -5.55 19.30 -11.59
C TYR A 422 -6.74 20.28 -11.62
N ILE A 423 -6.71 21.38 -10.86
CA ILE A 423 -7.88 22.23 -10.66
C ILE A 423 -7.74 23.59 -11.34
N LEU A 424 -6.56 24.23 -11.24
CA LEU A 424 -6.26 25.54 -11.86
C LEU A 424 -5.59 25.36 -13.21
#